data_AF-A0AAU0UP40-F1
#
_entry.id   AF-A0AAU0UP40-F1
#
_cell.length_a   1.000
_cell.length_b   1.000
_cell.length_c   1.000
_cell.angle_alpha   90.00
_cell.angle_beta   90.00
_cell.angle_gamma   90.00
#
_symmetry.space_group_name_H-M   'P 1'
#
loop_
_entity.id
_entity.type
_entity.pdbx_description
1 polymer ?
#
loop_
_entity_poly.entity_id
_entity_poly.type
_entity_poly.pdbx_seq_one_letter_code
_entity_poly.pdbx_strand_id
1 'polypeptide(L)'
;MDSYDKAQQLAKALANSEEYQQFTRAKEKVEEDESNMSLLQEFRRRQLELQMSQITGEEVDEEQVEQVEQMYQMLSLNKNINEYLNAEYRLSRLMSDIQKIIGDAVKDWFEFGERESSLN
;
A
#
# COMPACT_ATOMS: atom_id res chain seq x y z
N MET A 1 3.48 7.84 29.03
CA MET A 1 3.38 6.35 29.02
C MET A 1 4.37 5.90 27.96
N ASP A 2 5.34 5.08 28.33
CA ASP A 2 6.51 4.72 27.51
C ASP A 2 6.16 4.30 26.07
N SER A 3 5.06 3.56 25.87
CA SER A 3 4.61 3.13 24.54
C SER A 3 4.21 4.28 23.60
N TYR A 4 3.56 5.34 24.10
CA TYR A 4 3.20 6.51 23.29
C TYR A 4 4.43 7.34 22.91
N ASP A 5 5.38 7.46 23.85
CA ASP A 5 6.63 8.18 23.59
C ASP A 5 7.47 7.45 22.53
N LYS A 6 7.52 6.11 22.57
CA LYS A 6 8.14 5.28 21.54
C LYS A 6 7.41 5.34 20.20
N ALA A 7 6.08 5.36 20.21
CA ALA A 7 5.29 5.52 18.98
C ALA A 7 5.57 6.88 18.31
N GLN A 8 5.68 7.95 19.09
CA GLN A 8 6.04 9.27 18.57
C GLN A 8 7.48 9.30 18.00
N GLN A 9 8.41 8.59 18.62
CA GLN A 9 9.77 8.43 18.09
C GLN A 9 9.78 7.64 16.78
N LEU A 10 9.01 6.55 16.69
CA LEU A 10 8.84 5.78 15.46
C LEU A 10 8.23 6.63 14.35
N ALA A 11 7.18 7.41 14.64
CA ALA A 11 6.59 8.33 13.67
C ALA A 11 7.60 9.34 13.12
N LYS A 12 8.45 9.91 13.99
CA LYS A 12 9.55 10.79 13.58
C LYS A 12 10.59 10.05 12.73
N ALA A 13 10.95 8.83 13.08
CA ALA A 13 11.90 8.03 12.32
C ALA A 13 11.36 7.71 10.92
N LEU A 14 10.08 7.31 10.81
CA LEU A 14 9.39 7.06 9.55
C LEU A 14 9.33 8.30 8.66
N ALA A 15 8.96 9.45 9.22
CA ALA A 15 8.92 10.71 8.46
C ALA A 15 10.31 11.13 7.94
N ASN A 16 11.39 10.72 8.61
CA ASN A 16 12.76 10.98 8.18
C ASN A 16 13.41 9.80 7.42
N SER A 17 12.68 8.70 7.22
CA SER A 17 13.21 7.52 6.54
C SER A 17 13.51 7.82 5.08
N GLU A 18 14.50 7.12 4.53
CA GLU A 18 14.85 7.27 3.13
C GLU A 18 13.70 6.84 2.22
N GLU A 19 12.97 5.78 2.61
CA GLU A 19 11.80 5.27 1.90
C GLU A 19 10.71 6.34 1.77
N TYR A 20 10.37 7.03 2.86
CA TYR A 20 9.38 8.10 2.83
C TYR A 20 9.84 9.30 2.02
N GLN A 21 11.10 9.73 2.18
CA GLN A 21 11.65 10.85 1.40
C GLN A 21 11.70 10.55 -0.10
N GLN A 22 12.11 9.33 -0.48
CA GLN A 22 12.11 8.90 -1.87
C GLN A 22 10.70 8.86 -2.45
N PHE A 23 9.72 8.38 -1.67
CA PHE A 23 8.32 8.39 -2.07
C PHE A 23 7.80 9.82 -2.30
N THR A 24 8.04 10.74 -1.37
CA THR A 24 7.60 12.14 -1.52
C THR A 24 8.21 12.80 -2.75
N ARG A 25 9.52 12.65 -2.98
CA ARG A 25 10.18 13.21 -4.17
C ARG A 25 9.65 12.61 -5.47
N ALA A 26 9.41 11.30 -5.51
CA ALA A 26 8.87 10.66 -6.70
C ALA A 26 7.41 11.08 -6.95
N LYS A 27 6.63 11.28 -5.89
CA LYS A 27 5.26 11.80 -5.96
C LYS A 27 5.23 13.21 -6.56
N GLU A 28 6.07 14.12 -6.06
CA GLU A 28 6.17 15.50 -6.59
C GLU A 28 6.44 15.50 -8.10
N LYS A 29 7.40 14.70 -8.57
CA LYS A 29 7.71 14.57 -10.01
C LYS A 29 6.56 14.06 -10.88
N VAL A 30 5.69 13.21 -10.32
CA VAL A 30 4.50 12.71 -11.04
C VAL A 30 3.42 13.77 -11.06
N GLU A 31 3.27 14.53 -9.97
CA GLU A 31 2.29 15.62 -9.85
C GLU A 31 2.62 16.82 -10.75
N GLU A 32 3.88 17.02 -11.13
CA GLU A 32 4.30 18.05 -12.09
C GLU A 32 3.78 17.82 -13.52
N ASP A 33 3.32 16.60 -13.85
CA ASP A 33 2.77 16.25 -15.16
C ASP A 33 1.31 15.82 -15.02
N GLU A 34 0.40 16.72 -15.41
CA GLU A 34 -1.06 16.51 -15.34
C GLU A 34 -1.52 15.25 -16.10
N SER A 35 -0.84 14.89 -17.20
CA SER A 35 -1.19 13.70 -17.97
C SER A 35 -0.82 12.43 -17.22
N ASN A 36 0.38 12.40 -16.63
CA ASN A 36 0.83 11.28 -15.81
C ASN A 36 -0.03 11.11 -14.55
N MET A 37 -0.40 12.23 -13.92
CA MET A 37 -1.28 12.22 -12.75
C MET A 37 -2.66 11.67 -13.08
N SER A 38 -3.25 12.09 -14.21
CA SER A 38 -4.56 11.58 -14.66
C SER A 38 -4.52 10.07 -14.93
N LEU A 39 -3.50 9.59 -15.65
CA LEU A 39 -3.34 8.16 -15.93
C LEU A 39 -3.12 7.33 -14.66
N LEU A 40 -2.32 7.83 -13.72
CA LEU A 40 -2.09 7.16 -12.43
C LEU A 40 -3.37 7.10 -11.58
N GLN A 41 -4.15 8.17 -11.52
CA GLN A 41 -5.42 8.20 -10.80
C GLN A 41 -6.42 7.19 -11.37
N GLU A 42 -6.54 7.12 -12.69
CA GLU A 42 -7.43 6.16 -13.35
C GLU A 42 -7.00 4.72 -13.08
N PHE A 43 -5.69 4.44 -13.10
CA PHE A 43 -5.15 3.14 -12.71
C PHE A 43 -5.51 2.78 -11.26
N ARG A 44 -5.35 3.71 -10.32
CA ARG A 44 -5.71 3.48 -8.91
C ARG A 44 -7.19 3.20 -8.71
N ARG A 45 -8.05 3.95 -9.40
CA ARG A 45 -9.50 3.76 -9.34
C ARG A 45 -9.87 2.34 -9.76
N ARG A 46 -9.36 1.89 -10.91
CA ARG A 46 -9.63 0.54 -11.44
C ARG A 46 -9.01 -0.56 -10.59
N GLN A 47 -7.80 -0.34 -10.06
CA GLN A 47 -7.17 -1.26 -9.12
C GLN A 47 -8.04 -1.46 -7.86
N LEU A 48 -8.63 -0.37 -7.33
CA LEU A 48 -9.51 -0.44 -6.17
C LEU A 48 -10.83 -1.15 -6.49
N GLU A 49 -11.44 -0.85 -7.64
CA GLU A 49 -12.65 -1.54 -8.12
C GLU A 49 -12.42 -3.05 -8.21
N LEU A 50 -11.29 -3.46 -8.80
CA LEU A 50 -10.89 -4.86 -8.90
C LEU A 50 -10.71 -5.52 -7.54
N GLN A 51 -10.04 -4.84 -6.59
CA GLN A 51 -9.88 -5.35 -5.23
C GLN A 51 -11.23 -5.49 -4.50
N MET A 52 -12.15 -4.55 -4.71
CA MET A 52 -13.47 -4.60 -4.09
C MET A 52 -14.28 -5.78 -4.62
N SER A 53 -14.30 -6.01 -5.94
CA SER A 53 -15.00 -7.16 -6.54
C SER A 53 -14.44 -8.50 -6.02
N GLN A 54 -13.13 -8.60 -5.82
CA GLN A 54 -12.50 -9.78 -5.19
C GLN A 54 -12.97 -10.01 -3.75
N ILE A 55 -13.14 -8.93 -2.97
CA ILE A 55 -13.58 -9.01 -1.57
C ILE A 55 -15.06 -9.37 -1.46
N THR A 56 -15.91 -8.81 -2.35
CA THR A 56 -17.36 -9.08 -2.35
C THR A 56 -17.71 -10.46 -2.89
N GLY A 57 -16.75 -11.17 -3.48
CA GLY A 57 -16.96 -12.48 -4.10
C GLY A 57 -17.75 -12.40 -5.41
N GLU A 58 -17.82 -11.21 -6.01
CA GLU A 58 -18.33 -11.04 -7.37
C GLU A 58 -17.35 -11.69 -8.36
N GLU A 59 -17.86 -12.21 -9.49
CA GLU A 59 -16.99 -12.72 -10.55
C GLU A 59 -16.07 -11.59 -11.00
N VAL A 60 -14.78 -11.80 -10.80
CA VAL A 60 -13.75 -10.90 -11.30
C VAL A 60 -13.77 -11.00 -12.82
N ASP A 61 -14.18 -9.93 -13.47
CA ASP A 61 -14.16 -9.81 -14.91
C ASP A 61 -12.70 -9.88 -15.42
N GLU A 62 -12.37 -10.95 -16.14
CA GLU A 62 -11.04 -11.15 -16.72
C GLU A 62 -10.65 -9.98 -17.65
N GLU A 63 -11.63 -9.34 -18.30
CA GLU A 63 -11.39 -8.16 -19.13
C GLU A 63 -10.93 -6.97 -18.28
N GLN A 64 -11.48 -6.80 -17.07
CA GLN A 64 -11.05 -5.73 -16.17
C GLN A 64 -9.64 -5.98 -15.61
N VAL A 65 -9.31 -7.24 -15.32
CA VAL A 65 -7.94 -7.63 -14.93
C VAL A 65 -6.96 -7.26 -16.04
N GLU A 66 -7.25 -7.68 -17.28
CA GLU A 66 -6.39 -7.41 -18.43
C GLU A 66 -6.23 -5.89 -18.66
N GLN A 67 -7.31 -5.11 -18.55
CA GLN A 67 -7.25 -3.65 -18.65
C GLN A 67 -6.32 -3.02 -17.59
N VAL A 68 -6.42 -3.45 -16.33
CA VAL A 68 -5.55 -2.95 -15.25
C VAL A 68 -4.08 -3.34 -15.50
N GLU A 69 -3.82 -4.55 -15.99
CA GLU A 69 -2.47 -5.00 -16.35
C GLU A 69 -1.87 -4.19 -17.51
N GLN A 70 -2.65 -3.94 -18.57
CA GLN A 70 -2.20 -3.12 -19.70
C GLN A 70 -1.90 -1.67 -19.27
N MET A 71 -2.73 -1.10 -18.40
CA MET A 71 -2.48 0.22 -17.81
C MET A 71 -1.21 0.23 -16.98
N TYR A 72 -0.99 -0.80 -16.15
CA TYR A 72 0.25 -0.92 -15.39
C TYR A 72 1.48 -0.98 -16.31
N GLN A 73 1.43 -1.79 -17.38
CA GLN A 73 2.52 -1.86 -18.36
C GLN A 73 2.80 -0.50 -18.99
N MET A 74 1.77 0.22 -19.46
CA MET A 74 1.92 1.55 -20.04
C MET A 74 2.52 2.55 -19.05
N LEU A 75 2.01 2.58 -17.81
CA LEU A 75 2.51 3.44 -16.74
C LEU A 75 3.96 3.12 -16.38
N SER A 76 4.34 1.84 -16.38
CA SER A 76 5.70 1.39 -16.05
C SER A 76 6.74 1.83 -17.08
N LEU A 77 6.35 2.17 -18.31
CA LEU A 77 7.23 2.72 -19.33
C LEU A 77 7.61 4.18 -19.04
N ASN A 78 6.77 4.91 -18.29
CA ASN A 78 7.08 6.25 -17.84
C ASN A 78 8.03 6.18 -16.64
N LYS A 79 9.25 6.71 -16.79
CA LYS A 79 10.28 6.68 -15.76
C LYS A 79 9.82 7.32 -14.44
N ASN A 80 9.11 8.45 -14.47
CA ASN A 80 8.68 9.14 -13.25
C ASN A 80 7.63 8.31 -12.50
N ILE A 81 6.67 7.72 -13.23
CA ILE A 81 5.64 6.87 -12.64
C ILE A 81 6.26 5.57 -12.11
N ASN A 82 7.18 4.96 -12.85
CA ASN A 82 7.89 3.76 -12.41
C ASN A 82 8.72 4.03 -11.13
N GLU A 83 9.44 5.17 -11.07
CA GLU A 83 10.14 5.61 -9.86
C GLU A 83 9.17 5.76 -8.67
N TYR A 84 8.00 6.37 -8.89
CA TYR A 84 6.95 6.53 -7.88
C TYR A 84 6.39 5.19 -7.39
N LEU A 85 5.99 4.29 -8.29
CA LEU A 85 5.43 2.97 -7.94
C LEU A 85 6.44 2.14 -7.15
N ASN A 86 7.72 2.16 -7.53
CA ASN A 86 8.77 1.47 -6.79
C ASN A 86 9.01 2.07 -5.40
N ALA A 87 8.99 3.40 -5.28
CA ALA A 87 9.15 4.08 -3.99
C ALA A 87 7.98 3.78 -3.05
N GLU A 88 6.75 3.78 -3.58
CA GLU A 88 5.56 3.38 -2.83
C GLU A 88 5.63 1.93 -2.37
N TYR A 89 6.04 1.00 -3.23
CA TYR A 89 6.21 -0.41 -2.86
C TYR A 89 7.20 -0.59 -1.69
N ARG A 90 8.35 0.10 -1.75
CA ARG A 90 9.34 0.07 -0.65
C ARG A 90 8.76 0.60 0.65
N LEU A 91 8.07 1.73 0.60
CA LEU A 91 7.43 2.33 1.77
C LEU A 91 6.33 1.41 2.34
N SER A 92 5.49 0.82 1.48
CA SER A 92 4.45 -0.13 1.86
C SER A 92 5.03 -1.34 2.60
N ARG A 93 6.13 -1.91 2.08
CA ARG A 93 6.84 -3.01 2.73
C ARG A 93 7.36 -2.62 4.12
N LEU A 94 8.05 -1.48 4.23
CA LEU A 94 8.53 -0.96 5.51
C LEU A 94 7.38 -0.83 6.53
N MET A 95 6.25 -0.27 6.10
CA MET A 95 5.08 -0.12 6.96
C MET A 95 4.47 -1.46 7.37
N SER A 96 4.38 -2.43 6.46
CA SER A 96 3.87 -3.76 6.73
C SER A 96 4.74 -4.50 7.75
N ASP A 97 6.07 -4.44 7.59
CA ASP A 97 7.02 -5.06 8.53
C ASP A 97 6.89 -4.45 9.94
N ILE A 98 6.71 -3.12 10.03
CA ILE A 98 6.50 -2.42 11.31
C ILE A 98 5.16 -2.81 11.95
N GLN A 99 4.08 -2.83 11.16
CA GLN A 99 2.76 -3.25 11.64
C GLN A 99 2.80 -4.68 12.17
N LYS A 100 3.52 -5.57 11.50
CA LYS A 100 3.74 -6.95 11.95
C LYS A 100 4.49 -7.00 13.28
N ILE A 101 5.59 -6.26 13.44
CA ILE A 101 6.34 -6.18 14.71
C ILE A 101 5.44 -5.72 15.86
N ILE A 102 4.60 -4.69 15.61
CA ILE A 102 3.66 -4.17 16.61
C ILE A 102 2.57 -5.21 16.93
N GLY A 103 2.00 -5.86 15.91
CA GLY A 103 0.97 -6.88 16.07
C GLY A 103 1.47 -8.11 16.82
N ASP A 104 2.67 -8.60 16.48
CA ASP A 104 3.31 -9.73 17.14
C ASP A 104 3.58 -9.45 18.64
N ALA A 105 3.84 -8.20 19.02
CA ALA A 105 4.04 -7.80 20.41
C ALA A 105 2.78 -7.89 21.29
N VAL A 106 1.59 -7.88 20.66
CA VAL A 106 0.29 -8.00 21.33
C VAL A 106 -0.51 -9.19 20.79
N LYS A 107 0.18 -10.23 20.30
CA LYS A 107 -0.43 -11.39 19.64
C LYS A 107 -1.52 -12.06 20.48
N ASP A 108 -1.31 -12.17 21.80
CA ASP A 108 -2.29 -12.75 22.74
C ASP A 108 -3.64 -12.01 22.74
N TRP A 109 -3.65 -10.71 22.42
CA TRP A 109 -4.88 -9.93 22.27
C TRP A 109 -5.68 -10.33 21.02
N PHE A 110 -4.97 -10.71 19.94
CA PHE A 110 -5.60 -11.20 18.71
C PHE A 110 -6.03 -12.67 18.82
N GLU A 111 -5.31 -13.49 19.60
CA GLU A 111 -5.59 -14.93 19.76
C GLU A 111 -6.75 -15.26 20.72
N PHE A 112 -7.27 -14.28 21.47
CA PHE A 112 -8.33 -14.52 22.46
C PHE A 112 -9.64 -15.06 21.83
N GLY A 113 -9.85 -14.90 20.52
CA GLY A 113 -11.04 -15.35 19.79
C GLY A 113 -10.95 -16.71 19.07
N GLU A 114 -9.76 -17.30 18.89
CA GLU A 114 -9.63 -18.55 18.10
C GLU A 114 -9.86 -19.83 18.91
N ARG A 115 -9.84 -19.75 20.25
CA ARG A 115 -10.01 -20.93 21.12
C ARG A 115 -11.45 -21.39 21.32
N GLU A 116 -12.47 -20.62 20.91
CA GLU A 116 -13.88 -21.01 21.07
C GLU A 116 -14.47 -21.78 19.87
N SER A 117 -13.82 -21.80 18.70
CA SER A 117 -14.34 -22.50 17.49
C SER A 117 -13.88 -23.96 17.34
N SER A 118 -13.12 -24.52 18.29
CA SER A 118 -12.72 -25.94 18.27
C SER A 118 -13.55 -26.84 19.22
N LEU A 119 -14.64 -26.30 19.77
CA LEU A 119 -15.64 -27.05 20.53
C LEU A 119 -17.04 -26.77 19.98
N ASN A 120 -17.33 -27.30 18.78
CA ASN A 120 -18.67 -27.73 18.36
C ASN A 120 -18.57 -28.59 17.09
#